data_AF-A0A8T6VBP7-F1
#
_entry.id   AF-A0A8T6VBP7-F1
#
_cell.length_a   1.000
_cell.length_b   1.000
_cell.length_c   1.000
_cell.angle_alpha   90.00
_cell.angle_beta   90.00
_cell.angle_gamma   90.00
#
_symmetry.space_group_name_H-M   'P 1'
#
loop_
_entity.id
_entity.type
_entity.pdbx_description
1 polymer ?
#
loop_
_entity_poly.entity_id
_entity_poly.type
_entity_poly.pdbx_seq_one_letter_code
_entity_poly.pdbx_strand_id
1 'polypeptide(L)'
;MFEDIPVEVGVIYEGERIRRKDMYVELGGPKQETKFELVRVKPLDKLEDEKITVIGPDLKDVQEGSNIPFGVYIEVAGQDLEEELEGVIERRIHEYCNFIEGFMHLNQRYDIWMRISKKSFQKGLNSFNYVGKVLIKLYKTELPFIKKIQVTFLTDQQKVRPMWEQAMKIYEARDAKARGMKDEDVDTFYGCTLCQSFAPTHVCVITPQRYSNCGSISWFDGRASAQVDPKGPVFAIPKGELTDPEKGEYAGVNEVVKKKSLGAVNRVWLYTSFGYPHTSCGCFEGTAFYIPEVDGFGIVHRGFKDVTVNGLPFSTLADSTAGGRQV
;
A
#
# COMPACT_ATOMS: atom_id res chain seq x y z
N MET A 1 3.55 -23.90 9.36
CA MET A 1 3.72 -23.25 8.04
C MET A 1 5.08 -22.54 7.91
N PHE A 2 5.56 -21.83 8.94
CA PHE A 2 6.79 -21.02 8.89
C PHE A 2 7.88 -21.49 9.87
N GLU A 3 8.02 -22.80 10.09
CA GLU A 3 8.98 -23.37 11.07
C GLU A 3 10.45 -23.06 10.75
N ASP A 4 10.76 -22.77 9.49
CA ASP A 4 12.09 -22.41 9.01
C ASP A 4 12.37 -20.89 9.02
N ILE A 5 11.46 -20.10 9.61
CA ILE A 5 11.59 -18.65 9.74
C ILE A 5 11.99 -18.32 11.19
N PRO A 6 13.01 -17.48 11.42
CA PRO A 6 13.58 -17.21 12.75
C PRO A 6 12.69 -16.35 13.66
N VAL A 7 11.56 -15.88 13.14
CA VAL A 7 10.60 -15.02 13.84
C VAL A 7 9.19 -15.51 13.56
N GLU A 8 8.25 -15.07 14.37
CA GLU A 8 6.84 -15.41 14.15
C GLU A 8 6.28 -14.72 12.90
N VAL A 9 5.34 -15.38 12.25
CA VAL A 9 4.62 -14.88 11.07
C VAL A 9 3.13 -15.04 11.30
N GLY A 10 2.38 -13.94 11.25
CA GLY A 10 0.94 -13.93 11.39
C GLY A 10 0.33 -12.53 11.43
N VAL A 11 -0.99 -12.46 11.25
CA VAL A 11 -1.79 -11.22 11.18
C VAL A 11 -1.66 -10.33 12.42
N ILE A 12 -1.28 -10.90 13.57
CA ILE A 12 -1.09 -10.14 14.82
C ILE A 12 0.03 -9.09 14.71
N TYR A 13 0.97 -9.27 13.77
CA TYR A 13 2.09 -8.35 13.54
C TYR A 13 1.76 -7.23 12.55
N GLU A 14 0.61 -7.28 11.88
CA GLU A 14 0.31 -6.36 10.76
C GLU A 14 0.35 -4.87 11.16
N GLY A 15 -0.08 -4.58 12.40
CA GLY A 15 -0.08 -3.24 12.98
C GLY A 15 1.25 -2.80 13.60
N GLU A 16 2.30 -3.64 13.57
CA GLU A 16 3.59 -3.33 14.18
C GLU A 16 4.23 -2.07 13.55
N ARG A 17 4.80 -1.21 14.41
CA ARG A 17 5.48 0.02 13.99
C ARG A 17 6.86 0.09 14.62
N ILE A 18 7.87 0.14 13.76
CA ILE A 18 9.28 0.16 14.18
C ILE A 18 9.76 1.61 14.20
N ARG A 19 10.00 2.15 15.39
CA ARG A 19 10.55 3.49 15.58
C ARG A 19 12.05 3.49 15.30
N ARG A 20 12.61 4.66 14.97
CA ARG A 20 14.03 4.81 14.61
C ARG A 20 15.00 4.22 15.63
N LYS A 21 14.68 4.32 16.93
CA LYS A 21 15.52 3.78 18.01
C LYS A 21 15.57 2.25 18.04
N ASP A 22 14.50 1.59 17.57
CA ASP A 22 14.29 0.14 17.59
C ASP A 22 14.64 -0.52 16.25
N MET A 23 14.99 0.29 15.25
CA MET A 23 15.28 -0.12 13.88
C MET A 23 16.74 -0.60 13.74
N TYR A 24 16.92 -1.74 13.07
CA TYR A 24 18.21 -2.22 12.60
C TYR A 24 18.59 -1.59 11.26
N VAL A 25 17.72 -1.66 10.26
CA VAL A 25 17.93 -1.03 8.94
C VAL A 25 16.64 -0.43 8.41
N GLU A 26 16.77 0.68 7.70
CA GLU A 26 15.71 1.28 6.90
C GLU A 26 15.93 0.94 5.42
N LEU A 27 14.89 0.42 4.76
CA LEU A 27 14.93 0.06 3.35
C LEU A 27 14.05 1.04 2.57
N GLY A 28 14.64 1.75 1.61
CA GLY A 28 13.97 2.85 0.92
C GLY A 28 13.66 4.00 1.88
N GLY A 29 12.38 4.35 1.99
CA GLY A 29 11.92 5.45 2.83
C GLY A 29 12.32 6.85 2.33
N PRO A 30 12.03 7.90 3.11
CA PRO A 30 12.10 9.30 2.64
C PRO A 30 13.51 9.81 2.29
N LYS A 31 14.56 9.11 2.76
CA LYS A 31 15.96 9.46 2.49
C LYS A 31 16.49 8.89 1.17
N GLN A 32 15.82 7.88 0.62
CA GLN A 32 16.19 7.24 -0.62
C GLN A 32 15.39 7.81 -1.78
N GLU A 33 16.11 8.29 -2.79
CA GLU A 33 15.50 8.83 -4.01
C GLU A 33 14.85 7.73 -4.85
N THR A 34 15.56 6.61 -5.04
CA THR A 34 15.09 5.47 -5.84
C THR A 34 14.74 4.29 -4.94
N LYS A 35 13.47 3.90 -4.97
CA LYS A 35 12.94 2.76 -4.24
C LYS A 35 11.67 2.26 -4.91
N PHE A 36 11.42 0.96 -4.95
CA PHE A 36 10.21 0.44 -5.58
C PHE A 36 9.78 -0.93 -5.06
N GLU A 37 8.50 -1.26 -5.22
CA GLU A 37 8.02 -2.64 -5.24
C GLU A 37 7.18 -2.87 -6.49
N LEU A 38 7.45 -3.92 -7.25
CA LEU A 38 6.80 -4.17 -8.54
C LEU A 38 6.47 -5.64 -8.70
N VAL A 39 5.22 -5.94 -9.06
CA VAL A 39 4.82 -7.27 -9.55
C VAL A 39 4.71 -7.26 -11.06
N ARG A 40 5.17 -8.34 -11.70
CA ARG A 40 4.95 -8.59 -13.12
C ARG A 40 4.40 -9.99 -13.38
N VAL A 41 3.39 -10.05 -14.23
CA VAL A 41 2.90 -11.31 -14.79
C VAL A 41 3.82 -11.71 -15.95
N LYS A 42 4.14 -13.00 -16.01
CA LYS A 42 5.06 -13.56 -16.99
C LYS A 42 4.55 -14.91 -17.50
N PRO A 43 4.98 -15.34 -18.69
CA PRO A 43 4.70 -16.69 -19.17
C PRO A 43 5.32 -17.77 -18.27
N LEU A 44 4.62 -18.91 -18.13
CA LEU A 44 5.02 -20.03 -17.27
C LEU A 44 6.41 -20.61 -17.59
N ASP A 45 6.84 -20.57 -18.85
CA ASP A 45 8.14 -21.07 -19.32
C ASP A 45 9.30 -20.11 -18.99
N LYS A 46 9.01 -18.87 -18.59
CA LYS A 46 10.02 -17.85 -18.29
C LYS A 46 10.38 -17.78 -16.80
N LEU A 47 9.67 -18.50 -15.93
CA LEU A 47 9.88 -18.46 -14.48
C LEU A 47 10.47 -19.74 -13.93
N GLU A 48 11.45 -19.55 -13.05
CA GLU A 48 11.96 -20.54 -12.11
C GLU A 48 11.16 -20.41 -10.81
N ASP A 49 10.37 -21.42 -10.48
CA ASP A 49 9.46 -21.39 -9.33
C ASP A 49 10.21 -21.35 -8.00
N GLU A 50 9.69 -20.57 -7.06
CA GLU A 50 10.19 -20.33 -5.71
C GLU A 50 11.63 -19.78 -5.62
N LYS A 51 12.17 -19.28 -6.73
CA LYS A 51 13.50 -18.66 -6.75
C LYS A 51 13.50 -17.36 -5.95
N ILE A 52 14.48 -17.22 -5.07
CA ILE A 52 14.77 -15.97 -4.37
C ILE A 52 16.15 -15.48 -4.79
N THR A 53 16.26 -14.22 -5.21
CA THR A 53 17.52 -13.59 -5.61
C THR A 53 17.73 -12.32 -4.79
N VAL A 54 18.96 -12.12 -4.30
CA VAL A 54 19.37 -10.88 -3.62
C VAL A 54 20.49 -10.25 -4.45
N ILE A 55 20.27 -9.02 -4.93
CA ILE A 55 21.22 -8.27 -5.75
C ILE A 55 21.73 -7.07 -4.94
N GLY A 56 22.94 -7.22 -4.39
CA GLY A 56 23.56 -6.28 -3.47
C GLY A 56 23.77 -6.90 -2.08
N PRO A 57 24.12 -6.09 -1.06
CA PRO A 57 24.28 -6.57 0.31
C PRO A 57 23.00 -7.19 0.86
N ASP A 58 23.11 -8.33 1.53
CA ASP A 58 22.00 -8.92 2.29
C ASP A 58 21.89 -8.26 3.68
N LEU A 59 20.84 -8.56 4.44
CA LEU A 59 20.58 -7.93 5.75
C LEU A 59 21.73 -8.12 6.76
N LYS A 60 22.41 -9.26 6.75
CA LYS A 60 23.57 -9.52 7.61
C LYS A 60 24.81 -8.68 7.24
N ASP A 61 24.85 -8.14 6.02
CA ASP A 61 26.00 -7.43 5.47
C ASP A 61 25.85 -5.90 5.60
N VAL A 62 24.69 -5.41 6.07
CA VAL A 62 24.44 -3.98 6.26
C VAL A 62 24.68 -3.56 7.71
N GLN A 63 25.11 -2.31 7.89
CA GLN A 63 25.38 -1.75 9.21
C GLN A 63 24.09 -1.42 9.96
N GLU A 64 24.05 -1.69 11.27
CA GLU A 64 22.97 -1.23 12.14
C GLU A 64 22.79 0.31 12.07
N GLY A 65 21.55 0.75 12.00
CA GLY A 65 21.15 2.15 11.88
C GLY A 65 21.26 2.72 10.46
N SER A 66 21.68 1.92 9.48
CA SER A 66 21.79 2.35 8.09
C SER A 66 20.43 2.56 7.42
N ASN A 67 20.46 3.33 6.34
CA ASN A 67 19.35 3.53 5.42
C ASN A 67 19.88 3.22 4.01
N ILE A 68 19.26 2.25 3.33
CA ILE A 68 19.78 1.71 2.06
C ILE A 68 18.70 1.80 0.96
N PRO A 69 19.09 1.94 -0.32
CA PRO A 69 18.14 1.84 -1.42
C PRO A 69 17.53 0.45 -1.47
N PHE A 70 16.31 0.36 -1.98
CA PHE A 70 15.59 -0.90 -1.94
C PHE A 70 14.61 -1.09 -3.09
N GLY A 71 14.63 -2.27 -3.68
CA GLY A 71 13.68 -2.74 -4.67
C GLY A 71 13.15 -4.12 -4.31
N VAL A 72 11.84 -4.33 -4.38
CA VAL A 72 11.21 -5.67 -4.38
C VAL A 72 10.64 -5.90 -5.77
N TYR A 73 11.10 -6.94 -6.44
CA TYR A 73 10.59 -7.32 -7.75
C TYR A 73 10.06 -8.74 -7.69
N ILE A 74 8.77 -8.92 -7.94
CA ILE A 74 8.10 -10.21 -7.88
C ILE A 74 7.58 -10.54 -9.26
N GLU A 75 7.89 -11.74 -9.75
CA GLU A 75 7.37 -12.25 -11.00
C GLU A 75 6.48 -13.44 -10.71
N VAL A 76 5.29 -13.45 -11.32
CA VAL A 76 4.27 -14.47 -11.10
C VAL A 76 3.79 -15.04 -12.44
N ALA A 77 3.43 -16.32 -12.45
CA ALA A 77 2.84 -16.98 -13.60
C ALA A 77 1.74 -17.96 -13.17
N GLY A 78 0.66 -18.03 -13.95
CA GLY A 78 -0.49 -18.91 -13.75
C GLY A 78 -1.29 -19.05 -15.04
N GLN A 79 -2.19 -20.03 -15.12
CA GLN A 79 -2.98 -20.27 -16.35
C GLN A 79 -4.00 -19.16 -16.63
N ASP A 80 -4.58 -18.58 -15.58
CA ASP A 80 -5.61 -17.53 -15.66
C ASP A 80 -5.10 -16.18 -15.10
N LEU A 81 -3.79 -15.95 -15.20
CA LEU A 81 -3.15 -14.78 -14.63
C LEU A 81 -2.97 -13.69 -15.69
N GLU A 82 -3.71 -12.58 -15.55
CA GLU A 82 -3.70 -11.44 -16.47
C GLU A 82 -2.84 -10.28 -15.93
N GLU A 83 -2.27 -9.45 -16.82
CA GLU A 83 -1.46 -8.28 -16.42
C GLU A 83 -2.28 -7.27 -15.59
N GLU A 84 -3.59 -7.22 -15.79
CA GLU A 84 -4.56 -6.43 -15.04
C GLU A 84 -4.56 -6.77 -13.53
N LEU A 85 -4.13 -7.99 -13.16
CA LEU A 85 -4.04 -8.41 -11.75
C LEU A 85 -2.73 -7.98 -11.09
N GLU A 86 -1.75 -7.45 -11.83
CA GLU A 86 -0.46 -7.07 -11.27
C GLU A 86 -0.60 -6.10 -10.09
N GLY A 87 -1.45 -5.08 -10.19
CA GLY A 87 -1.69 -4.10 -9.11
C GLY A 87 -2.32 -4.72 -7.86
N VAL A 88 -3.26 -5.65 -8.06
CA VAL A 88 -3.92 -6.40 -6.97
C VAL A 88 -2.91 -7.26 -6.22
N ILE A 89 -2.05 -7.98 -6.96
CA ILE A 89 -1.03 -8.85 -6.38
C ILE A 89 0.04 -8.00 -5.69
N GLU A 90 0.49 -6.91 -6.32
CA GLU A 90 1.49 -5.99 -5.77
C GLU A 90 1.08 -5.39 -4.44
N ARG A 91 -0.22 -5.09 -4.26
CA ARG A 91 -0.71 -4.57 -2.98
C ARG A 91 -0.54 -5.54 -1.82
N ARG A 92 -0.49 -6.86 -2.07
CA ARG A 92 -0.28 -7.88 -1.04
C ARG A 92 1.15 -7.89 -0.49
N ILE A 93 2.12 -7.26 -1.17
CA ILE A 93 3.47 -7.07 -0.61
C ILE A 93 3.36 -6.36 0.74
N HIS A 94 2.53 -5.32 0.84
CA HIS A 94 2.32 -4.59 2.09
C HIS A 94 1.82 -5.50 3.21
N GLU A 95 0.74 -6.24 2.97
CA GLU A 95 0.12 -7.10 3.97
C GLU A 95 1.08 -8.22 4.40
N TYR A 96 1.64 -8.96 3.44
CA TYR A 96 2.46 -10.13 3.72
C TYR A 96 3.80 -9.78 4.36
N CYS A 97 4.39 -8.63 4.01
CA CYS A 97 5.55 -8.12 4.72
C CYS A 97 5.23 -7.80 6.18
N ASN A 98 4.11 -7.14 6.45
CA ASN A 98 3.71 -6.76 7.82
C ASN A 98 3.24 -7.96 8.67
N PHE A 99 3.02 -9.14 8.09
CA PHE A 99 2.79 -10.36 8.89
C PHE A 99 4.05 -10.91 9.55
N ILE A 100 5.24 -10.45 9.17
CA ILE A 100 6.51 -10.94 9.72
C ILE A 100 6.87 -10.09 10.96
N GLU A 101 7.04 -10.73 12.13
CA GLU A 101 7.42 -10.03 13.36
C GLU A 101 8.67 -9.18 13.15
N GLY A 102 8.56 -7.87 13.39
CA GLY A 102 9.62 -6.89 13.27
C GLY A 102 10.08 -6.62 11.84
N PHE A 103 9.24 -6.88 10.83
CA PHE A 103 9.37 -6.34 9.48
C PHE A 103 8.19 -5.41 9.18
N MET A 104 8.45 -4.11 9.20
CA MET A 104 7.44 -3.10 8.91
C MET A 104 7.52 -2.72 7.44
N HIS A 105 6.38 -2.71 6.74
CA HIS A 105 6.22 -2.10 5.41
C HIS A 105 5.15 -1.01 5.45
N LEU A 106 5.44 0.10 4.79
CA LEU A 106 4.51 1.20 4.60
C LEU A 106 4.51 1.64 3.14
N ASN A 107 3.42 2.32 2.76
CA ASN A 107 3.19 2.88 1.44
C ASN A 107 3.05 1.80 0.35
N GLN A 108 3.62 2.05 -0.83
CA GLN A 108 3.37 1.29 -2.06
C GLN A 108 4.29 1.75 -3.20
N ARG A 109 4.39 0.95 -4.29
CA ARG A 109 5.05 1.29 -5.56
C ARG A 109 6.41 1.95 -5.33
N TYR A 110 6.60 3.20 -5.79
CA TYR A 110 7.86 3.95 -5.71
C TYR A 110 8.06 4.71 -4.39
N ASP A 111 7.08 4.67 -3.49
CA ASP A 111 7.14 5.37 -2.20
C ASP A 111 7.25 4.43 -0.99
N ILE A 112 7.58 3.16 -1.23
CA ILE A 112 7.76 2.17 -0.17
C ILE A 112 8.71 2.66 0.93
N TRP A 113 8.36 2.29 2.16
CA TRP A 113 9.19 2.54 3.33
C TRP A 113 9.14 1.36 4.26
N MET A 114 10.25 0.62 4.34
CA MET A 114 10.33 -0.55 5.19
C MET A 114 11.39 -0.40 6.28
N ARG A 115 11.19 -1.13 7.38
CA ARG A 115 12.15 -1.24 8.47
C ARG A 115 12.21 -2.66 9.00
N ILE A 116 13.40 -3.03 9.47
CA ILE A 116 13.60 -4.26 10.24
C ILE A 116 13.98 -3.88 11.67
N SER A 117 13.43 -4.58 12.65
CA SER A 117 13.70 -4.30 14.07
C SER A 117 15.01 -4.94 14.52
N LYS A 118 15.70 -4.30 15.48
CA LYS A 118 16.91 -4.87 16.12
C LYS A 118 16.62 -6.22 16.77
N LYS A 119 15.45 -6.34 17.41
CA LYS A 119 14.99 -7.56 18.08
C LYS A 119 14.85 -8.71 17.09
N SER A 120 14.16 -8.51 15.98
CA SER A 120 13.94 -9.56 14.97
C SER A 120 15.22 -9.93 14.24
N PHE A 121 16.10 -8.94 13.96
CA PHE A 121 17.43 -9.21 13.43
C PHE A 121 18.24 -10.12 14.38
N GLN A 122 18.26 -9.81 15.69
CA GLN A 122 18.95 -10.60 16.72
C GLN A 122 18.36 -12.01 16.90
N LYS A 123 17.05 -12.19 16.68
CA LYS A 123 16.39 -13.50 16.63
C LYS A 123 16.81 -14.34 15.42
N GLY A 124 17.38 -13.72 14.39
CA GLY A 124 17.91 -14.38 13.20
C GLY A 124 17.30 -13.93 11.88
N LEU A 125 16.38 -12.96 11.85
CA LEU A 125 15.85 -12.35 10.62
C LEU A 125 16.91 -11.46 9.95
N ASN A 126 17.98 -12.09 9.48
CA ASN A 126 19.21 -11.45 8.99
C ASN A 126 19.51 -11.79 7.52
N SER A 127 18.50 -12.27 6.78
CA SER A 127 18.57 -12.45 5.33
C SER A 127 17.22 -12.18 4.67
N PHE A 128 17.23 -11.52 3.51
CA PHE A 128 16.05 -11.36 2.67
C PHE A 128 15.50 -12.69 2.16
N ASN A 129 16.28 -13.78 2.19
CA ASN A 129 15.78 -15.12 1.86
C ASN A 129 14.62 -15.53 2.78
N TYR A 130 14.64 -15.17 4.06
CA TYR A 130 13.51 -15.47 4.96
C TYR A 130 12.26 -14.69 4.56
N VAL A 131 12.41 -13.41 4.22
CA VAL A 131 11.31 -12.55 3.75
C VAL A 131 10.74 -13.10 2.43
N GLY A 132 11.59 -13.44 1.47
CA GLY A 132 11.19 -14.02 0.19
C GLY A 132 10.42 -15.34 0.36
N LYS A 133 10.88 -16.23 1.26
CA LYS A 133 10.18 -17.48 1.58
C LYS A 133 8.78 -17.22 2.15
N VAL A 134 8.65 -16.26 3.06
CA VAL A 134 7.35 -15.90 3.63
C VAL A 134 6.43 -15.36 2.55
N LEU A 135 6.90 -14.41 1.72
CA LEU A 135 6.13 -13.86 0.60
C LEU A 135 5.66 -14.98 -0.34
N ILE A 136 6.56 -15.85 -0.80
CA ILE A 136 6.22 -16.96 -1.71
C ILE A 136 5.13 -17.87 -1.11
N LYS A 137 5.28 -18.28 0.16
CA LYS A 137 4.31 -19.14 0.85
C LYS A 137 2.94 -18.46 0.98
N LEU A 138 2.91 -17.19 1.37
CA LEU A 138 1.66 -16.43 1.52
C LEU A 138 0.98 -16.21 0.16
N TYR A 139 1.72 -15.79 -0.87
CA TYR A 139 1.16 -15.64 -2.22
C TYR A 139 0.54 -16.93 -2.75
N LYS A 140 1.25 -18.06 -2.66
CA LYS A 140 0.72 -19.35 -3.14
C LYS A 140 -0.48 -19.84 -2.33
N THR A 141 -0.55 -19.51 -1.04
CA THR A 141 -1.66 -19.92 -0.15
C THR A 141 -2.91 -19.09 -0.42
N GLU A 142 -2.76 -17.76 -0.44
CA GLU A 142 -3.88 -16.83 -0.55
C GLU A 142 -4.36 -16.66 -2.00
N LEU A 143 -3.46 -16.80 -2.96
CA LEU A 143 -3.74 -16.65 -4.39
C LEU A 143 -3.36 -17.94 -5.15
N PRO A 144 -4.13 -19.04 -4.99
CA PRO A 144 -3.78 -20.38 -5.49
C PRO A 144 -3.74 -20.52 -7.03
N PHE A 145 -4.16 -19.48 -7.75
CA PHE A 145 -4.00 -19.36 -9.20
C PHE A 145 -2.56 -19.00 -9.61
N ILE A 146 -1.73 -18.48 -8.70
CA ILE A 146 -0.29 -18.31 -8.92
C ILE A 146 0.37 -19.70 -8.87
N LYS A 147 0.86 -20.17 -10.03
CA LYS A 147 1.53 -21.48 -10.16
C LYS A 147 3.03 -21.40 -10.01
N LYS A 148 3.64 -20.33 -10.51
CA LYS A 148 5.05 -20.02 -10.29
C LYS A 148 5.21 -18.62 -9.74
N ILE A 149 6.16 -18.46 -8.84
CA ILE A 149 6.54 -17.15 -8.29
C ILE A 149 8.04 -17.11 -8.06
N GLN A 150 8.66 -15.98 -8.36
CA GLN A 150 10.03 -15.68 -7.92
C GLN A 150 10.12 -14.27 -7.38
N VAL A 151 11.05 -14.08 -6.44
CA VAL A 151 11.25 -12.81 -5.73
C VAL A 151 12.69 -12.37 -5.87
N THR A 152 12.89 -11.13 -6.30
CA THR A 152 14.20 -10.49 -6.36
C THR A 152 14.20 -9.28 -5.45
N PHE A 153 15.15 -9.25 -4.51
CA PHE A 153 15.45 -8.10 -3.68
C PHE A 153 16.66 -7.36 -4.23
N LEU A 154 16.58 -6.05 -4.37
CA LEU A 154 17.65 -5.20 -4.85
C LEU A 154 18.05 -4.22 -3.75
N THR A 155 19.32 -4.26 -3.34
CA THR A 155 19.91 -3.37 -2.32
C THR A 155 21.11 -2.60 -2.82
N ASP A 156 21.60 -2.91 -4.03
CA ASP A 156 22.61 -2.14 -4.73
C ASP A 156 21.98 -0.94 -5.48
N GLN A 157 22.38 0.28 -5.11
CA GLN A 157 21.95 1.53 -5.74
C GLN A 157 22.04 1.51 -7.27
N GLN A 158 23.10 0.92 -7.82
CA GLN A 158 23.34 0.88 -9.27
C GLN A 158 22.36 -0.05 -9.99
N LYS A 159 21.74 -0.99 -9.26
CA LYS A 159 20.75 -1.94 -9.77
C LYS A 159 19.32 -1.48 -9.48
N VAL A 160 19.11 -0.81 -8.35
CA VAL A 160 17.80 -0.25 -7.98
C VAL A 160 17.38 0.85 -8.95
N ARG A 161 18.27 1.78 -9.33
CA ARG A 161 17.90 2.95 -10.15
C ARG A 161 17.31 2.59 -11.53
N PRO A 162 17.95 1.74 -12.36
CA PRO A 162 17.37 1.39 -13.66
C PRO A 162 16.02 0.65 -13.55
N MET A 163 15.89 -0.23 -12.55
CA MET A 163 14.64 -0.94 -12.29
C MET A 163 13.54 0.01 -11.80
N TRP A 164 13.88 0.99 -10.97
CA TRP A 164 12.97 2.05 -10.54
C TRP A 164 12.46 2.85 -11.73
N GLU A 165 13.34 3.28 -12.65
CA GLU A 165 12.93 4.00 -13.88
C GLU A 165 11.96 3.18 -14.75
N GLN A 166 12.18 1.87 -14.84
CA GLN A 166 11.26 0.96 -15.52
C GLN A 166 9.93 0.83 -14.78
N ALA A 167 9.97 0.69 -13.46
CA ALA A 167 8.78 0.61 -12.62
C ALA A 167 7.90 1.86 -12.77
N MET A 168 8.49 3.06 -12.78
CA MET A 168 7.77 4.32 -13.01
C MET A 168 6.98 4.33 -14.32
N LYS A 169 7.57 3.83 -15.41
CA LYS A 169 6.88 3.73 -16.71
C LYS A 169 5.70 2.76 -16.66
N ILE A 170 5.83 1.67 -15.92
CA ILE A 170 4.77 0.67 -15.76
C ILE A 170 3.63 1.25 -14.93
N TYR A 171 3.92 1.95 -13.83
CA TYR A 171 2.89 2.61 -13.02
C TYR A 171 2.13 3.66 -13.82
N GLU A 172 2.84 4.51 -14.57
CA GLU A 172 2.19 5.51 -15.43
C GLU A 172 1.27 4.85 -16.46
N ALA A 173 1.67 3.72 -17.05
CA ALA A 173 0.81 2.98 -17.97
C ALA A 173 -0.42 2.36 -17.29
N ARG A 174 -0.28 1.84 -16.06
CA ARG A 174 -1.40 1.33 -15.25
C ARG A 174 -2.37 2.46 -14.91
N ASP A 175 -1.86 3.60 -14.45
CA ASP A 175 -2.67 4.75 -14.08
C ASP A 175 -3.33 5.40 -15.30
N ALA A 176 -2.67 5.38 -16.46
CA ALA A 176 -3.25 5.86 -17.71
C ALA A 176 -4.53 5.11 -18.11
N LYS A 177 -4.62 3.79 -17.83
CA LYS A 177 -5.83 3.00 -18.10
C LYS A 177 -7.02 3.44 -17.23
N ALA A 178 -6.77 3.97 -16.04
CA ALA A 178 -7.82 4.46 -15.14
C ALA A 178 -8.33 5.86 -15.52
N ARG A 179 -7.56 6.63 -16.31
CA ARG A 179 -7.96 7.99 -16.71
C ARG A 179 -9.11 7.96 -17.70
N GLY A 180 -10.15 8.75 -17.43
CA GLY A 180 -11.23 9.04 -18.38
C GLY A 180 -12.58 8.38 -18.07
N MET A 181 -12.63 7.47 -17.09
CA MET A 181 -13.89 6.93 -16.57
C MET A 181 -14.47 7.88 -15.53
N LYS A 182 -15.79 8.11 -15.57
CA LYS A 182 -16.47 8.98 -14.62
C LYS A 182 -17.21 8.18 -13.56
N ASP A 183 -17.45 8.83 -12.42
CA ASP A 183 -18.19 8.24 -11.32
C ASP A 183 -19.66 7.98 -11.71
N GLU A 184 -20.21 8.71 -12.69
CA GLU A 184 -21.56 8.48 -13.23
C GLU A 184 -21.64 7.27 -14.16
N ASP A 185 -20.52 6.83 -14.74
CA ASP A 185 -20.48 5.72 -15.71
C ASP A 185 -20.53 4.34 -15.04
N VAL A 186 -20.59 4.29 -13.70
CA VAL A 186 -20.57 3.06 -12.91
C VAL A 186 -21.67 3.04 -11.85
N ASP A 187 -22.20 1.87 -11.57
CA ASP A 187 -23.19 1.64 -10.50
C ASP A 187 -22.57 1.15 -9.18
N THR A 188 -21.27 0.83 -9.22
CA THR A 188 -20.52 0.24 -8.11
C THR A 188 -19.22 0.98 -7.89
N PHE A 189 -18.99 1.37 -6.64
CA PHE A 189 -17.69 1.79 -6.13
C PHE A 189 -17.02 0.63 -5.39
N TYR A 190 -15.79 0.84 -4.93
CA TYR A 190 -15.08 -0.17 -4.15
C TYR A 190 -14.65 0.41 -2.81
N GLY A 191 -14.63 -0.45 -1.80
CA GLY A 191 -14.16 -0.13 -0.47
C GLY A 191 -12.86 -0.86 -0.15
N CYS A 192 -12.05 -0.29 0.74
CA CYS A 192 -10.88 -1.00 1.27
C CYS A 192 -10.75 -0.78 2.79
N THR A 193 -10.57 -1.88 3.52
CA THR A 193 -10.34 -1.89 4.98
C THR A 193 -8.97 -2.46 5.37
N LEU A 194 -8.05 -2.60 4.41
CA LEU A 194 -6.72 -3.17 4.65
C LEU A 194 -5.98 -2.43 5.77
N CYS A 195 -6.09 -1.10 5.81
CA CYS A 195 -5.40 -0.30 6.82
C CYS A 195 -6.10 -0.24 8.19
N GLN A 196 -7.12 -1.05 8.46
CA GLN A 196 -7.78 -1.12 9.78
C GLN A 196 -6.90 -1.72 10.87
N SER A 197 -5.86 -2.47 10.50
CA SER A 197 -4.77 -2.86 11.40
C SER A 197 -4.07 -1.66 12.06
N PHE A 198 -4.09 -0.50 11.40
CA PHE A 198 -3.55 0.76 11.92
C PHE A 198 -4.62 1.74 12.39
N ALA A 199 -5.71 1.88 11.62
CA ALA A 199 -6.80 2.82 11.88
C ALA A 199 -8.13 2.07 11.87
N PRO A 200 -8.57 1.49 13.01
CA PRO A 200 -9.67 0.51 13.05
C PRO A 200 -11.00 0.99 12.48
N THR A 201 -11.26 2.29 12.50
CA THR A 201 -12.49 2.90 12.00
C THR A 201 -12.38 3.43 10.57
N HIS A 202 -11.19 3.37 9.95
CA HIS A 202 -10.97 3.86 8.60
C HIS A 202 -11.57 2.92 7.55
N VAL A 203 -12.16 3.52 6.51
CA VAL A 203 -12.63 2.83 5.30
C VAL A 203 -12.28 3.72 4.12
N CYS A 204 -11.57 3.17 3.12
CA CYS A 204 -11.42 3.81 1.81
C CYS A 204 -12.68 3.59 0.97
N VAL A 205 -13.12 4.62 0.25
CA VAL A 205 -14.12 4.58 -0.83
C VAL A 205 -13.40 5.01 -2.11
N ILE A 206 -13.39 4.10 -3.07
CA ILE A 206 -12.61 4.16 -4.31
C ILE A 206 -13.59 4.25 -5.46
N THR A 207 -13.49 5.32 -6.24
CA THR A 207 -14.32 5.60 -7.41
C THR A 207 -13.43 5.72 -8.65
N PRO A 208 -13.99 5.69 -9.86
CA PRO A 208 -13.23 5.98 -11.08
C PRO A 208 -12.40 7.27 -11.00
N GLN A 209 -12.93 8.31 -10.36
CA GLN A 209 -12.28 9.62 -10.24
C GLN A 209 -11.59 9.85 -8.88
N ARG A 210 -11.64 8.88 -7.96
CA ARG A 210 -11.03 8.97 -6.63
C ARG A 210 -10.34 7.66 -6.27
N TYR A 211 -9.02 7.65 -6.40
CA TYR A 211 -8.17 6.55 -5.96
C TYR A 211 -8.23 6.35 -4.44
N SER A 212 -7.81 5.17 -3.99
CA SER A 212 -7.51 4.94 -2.58
C SER A 212 -6.48 5.96 -2.06
N ASN A 213 -6.56 6.31 -0.77
CA ASN A 213 -5.70 7.35 -0.18
C ASN A 213 -4.20 7.06 -0.35
N CYS A 214 -3.79 5.79 -0.40
CA CYS A 214 -2.40 5.39 -0.60
C CYS A 214 -1.91 5.48 -2.05
N GLY A 215 -2.78 5.77 -3.02
CA GLY A 215 -2.44 5.82 -4.44
C GLY A 215 -2.32 4.45 -5.14
N SER A 216 -2.36 3.34 -4.39
CA SER A 216 -2.08 2.00 -4.96
C SER A 216 -3.26 1.28 -5.61
N ILE A 217 -4.49 1.62 -5.21
CA ILE A 217 -5.71 0.94 -5.67
C ILE A 217 -6.57 1.93 -6.45
N SER A 218 -6.67 1.73 -7.76
CA SER A 218 -7.65 2.36 -8.64
C SER A 218 -9.02 1.68 -8.56
N TRP A 219 -10.03 2.21 -9.25
CA TRP A 219 -11.32 1.53 -9.38
C TRP A 219 -11.20 0.15 -10.05
N PHE A 220 -10.35 0.02 -11.07
CA PHE A 220 -10.11 -1.26 -11.75
C PHE A 220 -9.44 -2.28 -10.83
N ASP A 221 -8.46 -1.85 -10.03
CA ASP A 221 -7.83 -2.69 -9.01
C ASP A 221 -8.85 -3.11 -7.94
N GLY A 222 -9.74 -2.18 -7.55
CA GLY A 222 -10.84 -2.46 -6.63
C GLY A 222 -11.77 -3.56 -7.14
N ARG A 223 -12.17 -3.45 -8.41
CA ARG A 223 -12.98 -4.46 -9.12
C ARG A 223 -12.30 -5.81 -9.17
N ALA A 224 -11.07 -5.83 -9.68
CA ALA A 224 -10.29 -7.06 -9.82
C ALA A 224 -10.06 -7.71 -8.45
N SER A 225 -9.67 -6.94 -7.43
CA SER A 225 -9.42 -7.47 -6.09
C SER A 225 -10.68 -8.05 -5.44
N ALA A 226 -11.83 -7.39 -5.57
CA ALA A 226 -13.09 -7.90 -5.02
C ALA A 226 -13.60 -9.16 -5.75
N GLN A 227 -13.21 -9.36 -7.02
CA GLN A 227 -13.52 -10.58 -7.77
C GLN A 227 -12.57 -11.73 -7.39
N VAL A 228 -11.28 -11.44 -7.29
CA VAL A 228 -10.23 -12.42 -6.96
C VAL A 228 -10.35 -12.93 -5.53
N ASP A 229 -10.61 -12.03 -4.58
CA ASP A 229 -10.77 -12.35 -3.16
C ASP A 229 -12.03 -11.70 -2.58
N PRO A 230 -13.22 -12.31 -2.76
CA PRO A 230 -14.49 -11.74 -2.31
C PRO A 230 -14.63 -11.58 -0.80
N LYS A 231 -13.80 -12.27 -0.01
CA LYS A 231 -13.77 -12.19 1.46
C LYS A 231 -12.64 -11.29 1.97
N GLY A 232 -11.85 -10.74 1.05
CA GLY A 232 -10.70 -9.91 1.33
C GLY A 232 -11.05 -8.52 1.87
N PRO A 233 -10.02 -7.70 2.10
CA PRO A 233 -10.16 -6.35 2.62
C PRO A 233 -10.74 -5.37 1.59
N VAL A 234 -10.78 -5.73 0.30
CA VAL A 234 -11.34 -4.93 -0.78
C VAL A 234 -12.69 -5.51 -1.20
N PHE A 235 -13.72 -4.67 -1.29
CA PHE A 235 -15.10 -5.12 -1.49
C PHE A 235 -15.91 -4.14 -2.34
N ALA A 236 -16.97 -4.65 -2.98
CA ALA A 236 -17.89 -3.81 -3.74
C ALA A 236 -18.78 -2.95 -2.82
N ILE A 237 -19.06 -1.73 -3.26
CA ILE A 237 -20.00 -0.79 -2.65
C ILE A 237 -21.04 -0.43 -3.72
N PRO A 238 -22.26 -0.98 -3.64
CA PRO A 238 -23.37 -0.47 -4.44
C PRO A 238 -23.59 1.02 -4.14
N LYS A 239 -23.63 1.88 -5.16
CA LYS A 239 -23.78 3.33 -4.95
C LYS A 239 -25.07 3.67 -4.19
N GLY A 240 -26.17 3.02 -4.56
CA GLY A 240 -27.50 3.40 -4.05
C GLY A 240 -27.91 4.78 -4.56
N GLU A 241 -28.85 5.43 -3.86
CA GLU A 241 -29.35 6.75 -4.21
C GLU A 241 -28.26 7.83 -4.05
N LEU A 242 -28.12 8.71 -5.04
CA LEU A 242 -27.31 9.92 -4.96
C LEU A 242 -28.12 11.00 -4.22
N THR A 243 -27.83 11.20 -2.94
CA THR A 243 -28.60 12.12 -2.07
C THR A 243 -28.11 13.57 -2.16
N ASP A 244 -26.85 13.79 -2.55
CA ASP A 244 -26.29 15.12 -2.78
C ASP A 244 -25.28 15.07 -3.95
N PRO A 245 -25.65 15.55 -5.15
CA PRO A 245 -24.79 15.49 -6.33
C PRO A 245 -23.57 16.42 -6.23
N GLU A 246 -23.67 17.55 -5.54
CA GLU A 246 -22.58 18.52 -5.40
C GLU A 246 -21.49 17.96 -4.49
N LYS A 247 -21.90 17.34 -3.38
CA LYS A 247 -20.96 16.78 -2.39
C LYS A 247 -20.54 15.35 -2.71
N GLY A 248 -21.23 14.69 -3.64
CA GLY A 248 -21.04 13.28 -3.94
C GLY A 248 -21.46 12.38 -2.79
N GLU A 249 -22.63 12.64 -2.21
CA GLU A 249 -23.18 11.79 -1.15
C GLU A 249 -24.08 10.70 -1.72
N TYR A 250 -23.77 9.46 -1.37
CA TYR A 250 -24.48 8.27 -1.83
C TYR A 250 -24.97 7.47 -0.63
N ALA A 251 -26.26 7.12 -0.62
CA ALA A 251 -26.87 6.38 0.49
C ALA A 251 -26.20 5.01 0.71
N GLY A 252 -25.89 4.28 -0.38
CA GLY A 252 -25.23 2.97 -0.30
C GLY A 252 -23.79 3.07 0.23
N VAL A 253 -23.07 4.14 -0.13
CA VAL A 253 -21.73 4.42 0.43
C VAL A 253 -21.83 4.67 1.94
N ASN A 254 -22.77 5.49 2.38
CA ASN A 254 -22.97 5.79 3.80
C ASN A 254 -23.30 4.51 4.62
N GLU A 255 -24.18 3.65 4.11
CA GLU A 255 -24.51 2.38 4.75
C GLU A 255 -23.29 1.46 4.92
N VAL A 256 -22.52 1.28 3.84
CA VAL A 256 -21.36 0.39 3.86
C VAL A 256 -20.26 0.96 4.75
N VAL A 257 -19.95 2.26 4.65
CA VAL A 257 -18.94 2.90 5.49
C VAL A 257 -19.34 2.84 6.96
N LYS A 258 -20.61 3.08 7.30
CA LYS A 258 -21.11 2.94 8.68
C LYS A 258 -20.88 1.54 9.23
N LYS A 259 -21.21 0.51 8.45
CA LYS A 259 -21.00 -0.88 8.85
C LYS A 259 -19.51 -1.21 9.03
N LYS A 260 -18.68 -0.82 8.05
CA LYS A 260 -17.25 -1.17 8.01
C LYS A 260 -16.39 -0.35 8.96
N SER A 261 -16.84 0.84 9.36
CA SER A 261 -16.19 1.70 10.38
C SER A 261 -16.65 1.42 11.81
N LEU A 262 -17.39 0.33 12.05
CA LEU A 262 -17.97 -0.02 13.35
C LEU A 262 -18.91 1.08 13.91
N GLY A 263 -19.57 1.82 13.01
CA GLY A 263 -20.49 2.92 13.35
C GLY A 263 -19.81 4.26 13.62
N ALA A 264 -18.49 4.36 13.53
CA ALA A 264 -17.76 5.60 13.80
C ALA A 264 -17.98 6.67 12.71
N VAL A 265 -18.15 6.26 11.45
CA VAL A 265 -18.35 7.16 10.31
C VAL A 265 -19.73 6.88 9.70
N ASN A 266 -20.65 7.83 9.82
CA ASN A 266 -22.04 7.65 9.35
C ASN A 266 -22.30 8.23 7.95
N ARG A 267 -21.46 9.18 7.51
CA ARG A 267 -21.61 9.89 6.24
C ARG A 267 -20.24 10.13 5.61
N VAL A 268 -20.18 10.07 4.29
CA VAL A 268 -18.98 10.45 3.52
C VAL A 268 -19.41 11.29 2.33
N TRP A 269 -18.81 12.46 2.20
CA TRP A 269 -18.91 13.33 1.04
C TRP A 269 -17.64 13.20 0.20
N LEU A 270 -17.80 12.78 -1.05
CA LEU A 270 -16.68 12.42 -1.92
C LEU A 270 -16.04 13.62 -2.62
N TYR A 271 -16.74 14.75 -2.75
CA TYR A 271 -16.28 15.88 -3.58
C TYR A 271 -16.08 17.18 -2.79
N THR A 272 -16.03 17.10 -1.45
CA THR A 272 -15.72 18.26 -0.59
C THR A 272 -14.81 17.87 0.57
N SER A 273 -14.01 18.82 1.02
CA SER A 273 -13.18 18.71 2.23
C SER A 273 -13.90 19.22 3.49
N PHE A 274 -15.06 19.87 3.34
CA PHE A 274 -15.82 20.43 4.47
C PHE A 274 -16.98 19.53 4.87
N GLY A 275 -17.26 19.45 6.17
CA GLY A 275 -18.38 18.68 6.71
C GLY A 275 -18.00 17.23 6.99
N TYR A 276 -18.34 16.31 6.06
CA TYR A 276 -18.12 14.88 6.24
C TYR A 276 -17.06 14.33 5.27
N PRO A 277 -15.81 14.80 5.34
CA PRO A 277 -14.77 14.34 4.43
C PRO A 277 -14.48 12.86 4.63
N HIS A 278 -13.87 12.27 3.62
CA HIS A 278 -13.35 10.92 3.71
C HIS A 278 -12.24 10.82 4.77
N THR A 279 -12.29 9.82 5.65
CA THR A 279 -11.25 9.62 6.69
C THR A 279 -9.91 9.19 6.10
N SER A 280 -8.83 9.25 6.90
CA SER A 280 -7.51 8.74 6.50
C SER A 280 -6.94 7.75 7.50
N CYS A 281 -6.26 6.71 7.00
CA CYS A 281 -5.46 5.81 7.83
C CYS A 281 -4.11 6.46 8.18
N GLY A 282 -3.07 6.21 7.39
CA GLY A 282 -1.72 6.77 7.63
C GLY A 282 -0.75 6.64 6.44
N CYS A 283 -1.19 6.05 5.33
CA CYS A 283 -0.37 5.77 4.14
C CYS A 283 -0.65 6.73 2.98
N PHE A 284 -1.34 7.85 3.21
CA PHE A 284 -1.65 8.84 2.18
C PHE A 284 -0.40 9.55 1.64
N GLU A 285 -0.34 9.78 0.34
CA GLU A 285 0.80 10.42 -0.34
C GLU A 285 0.82 11.94 -0.16
N GLY A 286 -0.35 12.55 0.12
CA GLY A 286 -0.45 13.97 0.39
C GLY A 286 -1.61 14.30 1.32
N THR A 287 -1.56 15.50 1.89
CA THR A 287 -2.58 16.05 2.77
C THR A 287 -2.99 17.42 2.28
N ALA A 288 -4.29 17.66 2.17
CA ALA A 288 -4.86 18.98 1.94
C ALA A 288 -5.19 19.65 3.28
N PHE A 289 -5.01 20.97 3.35
CA PHE A 289 -5.42 21.78 4.50
C PHE A 289 -5.98 23.11 4.01
N TYR A 290 -6.99 23.61 4.70
CA TYR A 290 -7.63 24.87 4.35
C TYR A 290 -6.80 26.07 4.87
N ILE A 291 -6.71 27.13 4.07
CA ILE A 291 -5.98 28.37 4.34
C ILE A 291 -6.99 29.52 4.30
N PRO A 292 -7.53 29.94 5.46
CA PRO A 292 -8.59 30.96 5.52
C PRO A 292 -8.20 32.30 4.88
N GLU A 293 -6.94 32.70 4.96
CA GLU A 293 -6.44 34.00 4.49
C GLU A 293 -6.54 34.16 2.98
N VAL A 294 -6.59 33.05 2.23
CA VAL A 294 -6.70 33.03 0.77
C VAL A 294 -7.93 32.27 0.28
N ASP A 295 -8.82 31.88 1.19
CA ASP A 295 -10.02 31.07 0.90
C ASP A 295 -9.71 29.89 -0.03
N GLY A 296 -8.68 29.12 0.33
CA GLY A 296 -8.11 28.10 -0.55
C GLY A 296 -7.52 26.92 0.18
N PHE A 297 -7.12 25.89 -0.57
CA PHE A 297 -6.45 24.72 -0.03
C PHE A 297 -4.95 24.76 -0.33
N GLY A 298 -4.15 24.51 0.70
CA GLY A 298 -2.78 24.05 0.55
C GLY A 298 -2.77 22.53 0.39
N ILE A 299 -1.86 22.01 -0.43
CA ILE A 299 -1.61 20.57 -0.57
C ILE A 299 -0.12 20.34 -0.31
N VAL A 300 0.18 19.38 0.57
CA VAL A 300 1.56 18.98 0.86
C VAL A 300 1.74 17.50 0.59
N HIS A 301 2.78 17.17 -0.18
CA HIS A 301 3.19 15.81 -0.46
C HIS A 301 4.05 15.26 0.68
N ARG A 302 3.97 13.95 0.97
CA ARG A 302 4.71 13.25 2.03
C ARG A 302 6.23 13.43 1.95
N GLY A 303 6.74 13.55 0.73
CA GLY A 303 8.17 13.77 0.46
C GLY A 303 8.64 15.22 0.67
N PHE A 304 7.74 16.17 0.95
CA PHE A 304 8.11 17.56 1.19
C PHE A 304 8.86 17.70 2.53
N LYS A 305 10.05 18.29 2.49
CA LYS A 305 10.99 18.32 3.63
C LYS A 305 10.91 19.59 4.47
N ASP A 306 10.25 20.63 3.96
CA ASP A 306 10.14 21.92 4.64
C ASP A 306 8.79 22.04 5.37
N VAL A 307 8.59 23.17 6.03
CA VAL A 307 7.29 23.56 6.58
C VAL A 307 6.39 24.11 5.48
N THR A 308 5.09 23.79 5.56
CA THR A 308 4.10 24.36 4.64
C THR A 308 3.82 25.82 5.00
N VAL A 309 2.99 26.49 4.20
CA VAL A 309 2.66 27.92 4.40
C VAL A 309 1.99 28.22 5.76
N ASN A 310 1.43 27.22 6.44
CA ASN A 310 0.89 27.37 7.80
C ASN A 310 1.93 27.08 8.91
N GLY A 311 3.21 26.93 8.55
CA GLY A 311 4.32 26.67 9.47
C GLY A 311 4.45 25.23 9.96
N LEU A 312 3.61 24.30 9.49
CA LEU A 312 3.64 22.90 9.92
C LEU A 312 4.33 22.01 8.87
N PRO A 313 5.20 21.07 9.30
CA PRO A 313 5.74 20.04 8.41
C PRO A 313 4.68 18.97 8.11
N PHE A 314 4.89 18.19 7.04
CA PHE A 314 3.99 17.09 6.65
C PHE A 314 3.67 16.15 7.82
N SER A 315 4.65 15.78 8.65
CA SER A 315 4.45 14.85 9.76
C SER A 315 3.38 15.33 10.75
N THR A 316 3.36 16.64 11.06
CA THR A 316 2.40 17.21 12.01
C THR A 316 1.00 17.26 11.40
N LEU A 317 0.90 17.57 10.10
CA LEU A 317 -0.38 17.54 9.37
C LEU A 317 -0.89 16.11 9.21
N ALA A 318 -0.01 15.15 8.93
CA ALA A 318 -0.38 13.75 8.83
C ALA A 318 -0.92 13.22 10.17
N ASP A 319 -0.28 13.58 11.29
CA ASP A 319 -0.73 13.20 12.63
C ASP A 319 -2.10 13.80 12.99
N SER A 320 -2.50 14.94 12.42
CA SER A 320 -3.82 15.53 12.66
C SER A 320 -4.92 14.87 11.82
N THR A 321 -4.62 14.40 10.61
CA THR A 321 -5.61 13.82 9.69
C THR A 321 -5.70 12.30 9.70
N ALA A 322 -4.68 11.61 10.23
CA ALA A 322 -4.60 10.15 10.31
C ALA A 322 -5.53 9.55 11.39
N GLY A 323 -5.61 8.21 11.39
CA GLY A 323 -6.21 7.43 12.47
C GLY A 323 -7.71 7.14 12.33
N GLY A 324 -8.27 7.28 11.13
CA GLY A 324 -9.69 6.98 10.87
C GLY A 324 -10.65 8.02 11.44
N ARG A 325 -10.15 9.23 11.70
CA ARG A 325 -10.96 10.39 12.10
C ARG A 325 -11.48 11.13 10.86
N GLN A 326 -12.66 11.72 11.00
CA GLN A 326 -13.27 12.57 9.98
C GLN A 326 -12.98 14.03 10.34
N VAL A 327 -11.95 14.59 9.70
CA VAL A 327 -11.34 15.89 10.01
C VAL A 327 -10.97 16.64 8.76
#